data_AF-A0AAU8BGK9-F1
#
_entry.id   AF-A0AAU8BGK9-F1
#
_cell.length_a   1.000
_cell.length_b   1.000
_cell.length_c   1.000
_cell.angle_alpha   90.00
_cell.angle_beta   90.00
_cell.angle_gamma   90.00
#
_symmetry.space_group_name_H-M   'P 1'
#
loop_
_entity.id
_entity.type
_entity.pdbx_description
1 polymer ?
#
loop_
_entity_poly.entity_id
_entity_poly.type
_entity_poly.pdbx_seq_one_letter_code
_entity_poly.pdbx_strand_id
1 'polypeptide(L)'
;MSEGKESGIVSNVDVTLTPRSTIRPNKWLERALILLALVGTASVVGLYNDLYGRVQDHINPKAEVFGVWVEKDVAPYARASFELGDNKVVINNRVVATSFELSATELWFTVGVTEYRYQFLNRNKTEIRQLSPTHYNPTFVLSGKHKKDLR
;
A
#
# COMPACT_ATOMS: atom_id res chain seq x y z
N MET A 1 29.46 85.35 -42.17
CA MET A 1 29.86 84.23 -43.04
C MET A 1 30.51 83.18 -42.15
N SER A 2 29.85 82.05 -41.86
CA SER A 2 29.71 80.87 -42.74
C SER A 2 31.01 80.07 -42.75
N GLU A 3 31.11 78.75 -42.57
CA GLU A 3 30.21 77.63 -42.20
C GLU A 3 31.09 76.37 -42.32
N GLY A 4 30.74 75.28 -41.62
CA GLY A 4 31.14 73.90 -42.00
C GLY A 4 32.28 73.30 -41.17
N LYS A 5 32.01 72.32 -40.28
CA LYS A 5 31.86 70.85 -40.53
C LYS A 5 33.23 70.17 -40.74
N GLU A 6 33.58 69.02 -40.13
CA GLU A 6 32.75 67.90 -39.70
C GLU A 6 33.49 66.93 -38.74
N SER A 7 32.70 66.35 -37.83
CA SER A 7 32.69 64.95 -37.37
C SER A 7 33.96 64.22 -36.89
N GLY A 8 34.21 64.30 -35.58
CA GLY A 8 34.61 63.12 -34.83
C GLY A 8 33.40 62.21 -34.56
N ILE A 9 33.32 61.06 -35.22
CA ILE A 9 32.32 60.03 -34.90
C ILE A 9 32.77 59.34 -33.60
N VAL A 10 32.15 59.71 -32.48
CA VAL A 10 32.16 58.89 -31.27
C VAL A 10 30.90 58.02 -31.32
N SER A 11 31.07 56.73 -31.60
CA SER A 11 29.99 55.75 -31.51
C SER A 11 29.51 55.67 -30.06
N ASN A 12 28.40 56.33 -29.76
CA ASN A 12 27.66 56.05 -28.54
C ASN A 12 26.92 54.73 -28.74
N VAL A 13 27.44 53.66 -28.14
CA VAL A 13 26.69 52.41 -27.97
C VAL A 13 25.63 52.68 -26.90
N ASP A 14 24.39 52.90 -27.33
CA ASP A 14 23.24 52.94 -26.43
C ASP A 14 23.05 51.53 -25.85
N VAL A 15 23.55 51.31 -24.65
CA VAL A 15 23.26 50.10 -23.87
C VAL A 15 21.85 50.25 -23.33
N THR A 16 20.88 49.68 -24.03
CA THR A 16 19.51 49.53 -23.51
C THR A 16 19.53 48.62 -22.28
N LEU A 17 19.63 49.24 -21.10
CA LEU A 17 19.44 48.57 -19.83
C LEU A 17 17.98 48.13 -19.74
N THR A 18 17.71 46.86 -20.03
CA THR A 18 16.41 46.25 -19.73
C THR A 18 16.18 46.35 -18.22
N PRO A 19 15.03 46.88 -17.75
CA PRO A 19 14.75 46.93 -16.33
C PRO A 19 14.64 45.49 -15.81
N ARG A 20 15.62 45.08 -14.99
CA ARG A 20 15.56 43.82 -14.26
C ARG A 20 14.39 43.91 -13.28
N SER A 21 13.29 43.25 -13.60
CA SER A 21 12.13 43.15 -12.71
C SER A 21 12.57 42.46 -11.42
N THR A 22 12.85 43.25 -10.40
CA THR A 22 13.04 42.76 -9.04
C THR A 22 11.66 42.57 -8.45
N ILE A 23 11.03 41.44 -8.77
CA ILE A 23 9.82 40.99 -8.08
C ILE A 23 10.21 40.86 -6.60
N ARG A 24 9.72 41.78 -5.77
CA ARG A 24 9.87 41.64 -4.31
C ARG A 24 8.99 40.47 -3.90
N PRO A 25 9.54 39.36 -3.38
CA PRO A 25 8.73 38.20 -3.05
C PRO A 25 7.81 38.56 -1.87
N ASN A 26 6.50 38.51 -2.12
CA ASN A 26 5.51 38.64 -1.06
C ASN A 26 5.62 37.38 -0.20
N LYS A 27 6.26 37.47 0.97
CA LYS A 27 6.46 36.32 1.89
C LYS A 27 5.16 35.61 2.27
N TRP A 28 4.03 36.33 2.23
CA TRP A 28 2.71 35.73 2.43
C TRP A 28 2.27 34.85 1.26
N LEU A 29 2.57 35.25 0.02
CA LEU A 29 2.31 34.45 -1.17
C LEU A 29 3.16 33.17 -1.17
N GLU A 30 4.43 33.27 -0.78
CA GLU A 30 5.31 32.10 -0.62
C GLU A 30 4.76 31.11 0.40
N ARG A 31 4.35 31.59 1.59
CA ARG A 31 3.73 30.75 2.63
C ARG A 31 2.41 30.14 2.17
N ALA A 32 1.59 30.87 1.42
CA ALA A 32 0.35 30.35 0.84
C ALA A 32 0.63 29.23 -0.17
N LEU A 33 1.65 29.39 -1.02
CA LEU A 33 2.06 28.36 -1.99
C LEU A 33 2.61 27.12 -1.28
N ILE A 34 3.40 27.28 -0.21
CA ILE A 34 3.91 26.15 0.59
C ILE A 34 2.75 25.42 1.26
N LEU A 35 1.79 26.13 1.88
CA LEU A 35 0.62 25.52 2.50
C LEU A 35 -0.25 24.79 1.47
N LEU A 36 -0.49 25.40 0.31
CA LEU A 36 -1.23 24.79 -0.78
C LEU A 36 -0.54 23.50 -1.26
N ALA A 37 0.78 23.54 -1.44
CA ALA A 37 1.56 22.37 -1.84
C ALA A 37 1.45 21.25 -0.79
N LEU A 38 1.56 21.60 0.49
CA LEU A 38 1.51 20.64 1.59
C LEU A 38 0.12 19.98 1.71
N VAL A 39 -0.95 20.77 1.58
CA VAL A 39 -2.33 20.27 1.53
C VAL A 39 -2.55 19.39 0.30
N GLY A 40 -2.02 19.79 -0.87
CA GLY A 40 -2.09 19.01 -2.09
C GLY A 40 -1.41 17.64 -1.95
N THR A 41 -0.19 17.61 -1.40
CA THR A 41 0.53 16.37 -1.13
C THR A 41 -0.23 15.49 -0.13
N ALA A 42 -0.72 16.05 0.97
CA ALA A 42 -1.52 15.30 1.95
C ALA A 42 -2.79 14.69 1.33
N SER A 43 -3.46 15.45 0.46
CA SER A 43 -4.66 14.99 -0.25
C SER A 43 -4.35 13.81 -1.19
N VAL A 44 -3.26 13.88 -1.96
CA VAL A 44 -2.84 12.78 -2.84
C VAL A 44 -2.51 11.52 -2.06
N VAL A 45 -1.77 11.64 -0.95
CA VAL A 45 -1.43 10.50 -0.09
C VAL A 45 -2.70 9.87 0.51
N GLY A 46 -3.64 10.68 0.99
CA GLY A 46 -4.91 10.19 1.52
C GLY A 46 -5.73 9.41 0.48
N LEU A 47 -5.89 9.98 -0.73
CA LEU A 47 -6.61 9.33 -1.82
C LEU A 47 -5.90 8.04 -2.29
N TYR A 48 -4.57 8.04 -2.33
CA TYR A 48 -3.81 6.85 -2.68
C TYR A 48 -4.05 5.70 -1.69
N ASN A 49 -4.04 5.98 -0.38
CA ASN A 49 -4.28 4.97 0.64
C ASN A 49 -5.70 4.37 0.55
N ASP A 50 -6.73 5.20 0.34
CA ASP A 50 -8.10 4.72 0.14
C ASP A 50 -8.23 3.86 -1.12
N LEU A 51 -7.63 4.30 -2.23
CA LEU A 51 -7.63 3.54 -3.48
C LEU A 51 -6.88 2.20 -3.32
N TYR A 52 -5.73 2.22 -2.65
CA TYR A 52 -4.88 1.05 -2.45
C TYR A 52 -5.61 -0.06 -1.67
N GLY A 53 -6.31 0.30 -0.59
CA GLY A 53 -7.11 -0.67 0.18
C GLY A 53 -8.18 -1.34 -0.69
N ARG A 54 -8.93 -0.55 -1.46
CA ARG A 54 -10.00 -1.08 -2.34
C ARG A 54 -9.47 -1.94 -3.47
N VAL A 55 -8.34 -1.57 -4.06
CA VAL A 55 -7.70 -2.34 -5.13
C VAL A 55 -7.15 -3.66 -4.57
N GLN A 56 -6.54 -3.64 -3.39
CA GLN A 56 -6.04 -4.85 -2.73
C GLN A 56 -7.17 -5.83 -2.42
N ASP A 57 -8.32 -5.36 -1.94
CA ASP A 57 -9.51 -6.18 -1.70
C ASP A 57 -10.09 -6.77 -3.00
N HIS A 58 -10.01 -6.03 -4.10
CA HIS A 58 -10.48 -6.50 -5.42
C HIS A 58 -9.55 -7.52 -6.06
N ILE A 59 -8.24 -7.32 -5.96
CA ILE A 59 -7.22 -8.22 -6.56
C ILE A 59 -7.02 -9.48 -5.70
N ASN A 60 -7.12 -9.37 -4.37
CA ASN A 60 -6.94 -10.47 -3.43
C ASN A 60 -8.18 -10.63 -2.54
N PRO A 61 -9.31 -11.10 -3.07
CA PRO A 61 -10.51 -11.27 -2.27
C PRO A 61 -10.26 -12.28 -1.15
N LYS A 62 -10.42 -11.86 0.11
CA LYS A 62 -10.27 -12.73 1.29
C LYS A 62 -11.12 -14.01 1.18
N ALA A 63 -12.22 -13.96 0.43
CA ALA A 63 -13.09 -15.09 0.14
C ALA A 63 -12.40 -16.26 -0.58
N GLU A 64 -11.28 -16.04 -1.28
CA GLU A 64 -10.58 -17.09 -2.02
C GLU A 64 -9.99 -18.18 -1.09
N VAL A 65 -9.60 -17.78 0.12
CA VAL A 65 -8.94 -18.60 1.15
C VAL A 65 -9.88 -19.07 2.26
N PHE A 66 -11.17 -18.74 2.17
CA PHE A 66 -12.17 -19.20 3.13
C PHE A 66 -12.34 -20.70 3.09
N GLY A 67 -12.48 -21.29 4.27
CA GLY A 67 -12.63 -22.72 4.41
C GLY A 67 -11.78 -23.31 5.52
N VAL A 68 -11.79 -24.65 5.57
CA VAL A 68 -11.03 -25.43 6.54
C VAL A 68 -9.67 -25.78 5.95
N TRP A 69 -8.63 -25.34 6.64
CA TRP A 69 -7.24 -25.68 6.38
C TRP A 69 -6.83 -26.84 7.28
N VAL A 70 -6.29 -27.88 6.68
CA VAL A 70 -5.88 -29.11 7.39
C VAL A 70 -4.42 -29.40 7.10
N GLU A 71 -3.68 -29.80 8.12
CA GLU A 71 -2.27 -30.12 7.99
C GLU A 71 -2.06 -31.35 7.08
N LYS A 72 -1.13 -31.22 6.13
CA LYS A 72 -0.76 -32.25 5.16
C LYS A 72 0.16 -33.29 5.82
N ASP A 73 0.11 -34.53 5.33
CA ASP A 73 1.04 -35.60 5.71
C ASP A 73 1.04 -36.02 7.20
N VAL A 74 -0.02 -35.64 7.95
CA VAL A 74 -0.23 -36.05 9.34
C VAL A 74 -1.48 -36.94 9.46
N ALA A 75 -1.40 -37.94 10.35
CA ALA A 75 -2.50 -38.84 10.64
C ALA A 75 -3.75 -38.09 11.16
N PRO A 76 -4.97 -38.53 10.84
CA PRO A 76 -6.20 -37.77 11.13
C PRO A 76 -6.39 -37.37 12.59
N TYR A 77 -5.90 -38.18 13.54
CA TYR A 77 -6.06 -37.95 14.98
C TYR A 77 -5.08 -36.92 15.57
N ALA A 78 -3.98 -36.62 14.87
CA ALA A 78 -2.94 -35.68 15.32
C ALA A 78 -2.86 -34.43 14.44
N ARG A 79 -3.70 -34.35 13.41
CA ARG A 79 -3.66 -33.31 12.38
C ARG A 79 -4.17 -31.98 12.93
N ALA A 80 -3.37 -30.92 12.81
CA ALA A 80 -3.86 -29.58 13.10
C ALA A 80 -4.84 -29.11 12.02
N SER A 81 -5.86 -28.34 12.43
CA SER A 81 -6.78 -27.69 11.51
C SER A 81 -7.23 -26.33 12.02
N PHE A 82 -7.55 -25.45 11.07
CA PHE A 82 -8.14 -24.15 11.36
C PHE A 82 -9.10 -23.74 10.25
N GLU A 83 -10.07 -22.89 10.56
CA GLU A 83 -11.07 -22.40 9.62
C GLU A 83 -10.92 -20.89 9.47
N LEU A 84 -10.93 -20.42 8.22
CA LEU A 84 -11.03 -19.02 7.87
C LEU A 84 -12.43 -18.72 7.34
N GLY A 85 -13.11 -17.75 7.93
CA GLY A 85 -14.38 -17.22 7.45
C GLY A 85 -14.34 -15.69 7.33
N ASP A 86 -15.48 -15.09 6.99
CA ASP A 86 -15.58 -13.64 6.69
C ASP A 86 -15.04 -12.77 7.83
N ASN A 87 -15.50 -13.04 9.06
CA ASN A 87 -15.14 -12.27 10.26
C ASN A 87 -14.73 -13.18 11.43
N LYS A 88 -14.16 -14.34 11.12
CA LYS A 88 -13.74 -15.31 12.14
C LYS A 88 -12.58 -16.15 11.66
N VAL A 89 -11.65 -16.39 12.58
CA VAL A 89 -10.62 -17.42 12.49
C VAL A 89 -10.88 -18.40 13.62
N VAL A 90 -11.03 -19.69 13.29
CA VAL A 90 -11.33 -20.74 14.25
C VAL A 90 -10.18 -21.73 14.30
N ILE A 91 -9.65 -21.99 15.49
CA ILE A 91 -8.65 -23.05 15.73
C ILE A 91 -9.22 -23.97 16.80
N ASN A 92 -9.15 -25.29 16.62
CA ASN A 92 -9.66 -26.27 17.58
C ASN A 92 -11.11 -25.97 18.03
N ASN A 93 -12.00 -25.66 17.08
CA ASN A 93 -13.41 -25.28 17.32
C ASN A 93 -13.63 -24.03 18.19
N ARG A 94 -12.62 -23.18 18.37
CA ARG A 94 -12.73 -21.90 19.10
C ARG A 94 -12.39 -20.74 18.20
N VAL A 95 -13.19 -19.67 18.26
CA VAL A 95 -12.86 -18.41 17.59
C VAL A 95 -11.64 -17.79 18.30
N VAL A 96 -10.54 -17.65 17.57
CA VAL A 96 -9.27 -17.13 18.09
C VAL A 96 -8.97 -15.71 17.61
N ALA A 97 -9.53 -15.31 16.47
CA ALA A 97 -9.46 -13.96 15.94
C ALA A 97 -10.72 -13.63 15.14
N THR A 98 -11.06 -12.35 15.04
CA THR A 98 -12.20 -11.85 14.25
C THR A 98 -11.80 -11.37 12.86
N SER A 99 -10.51 -11.27 12.59
CA SER A 99 -9.97 -10.83 11.31
C SER A 99 -8.63 -11.51 11.03
N PHE A 100 -8.27 -11.52 9.75
CA PHE A 100 -6.98 -11.92 9.26
C PHE A 100 -6.60 -11.03 8.09
N GLU A 101 -5.30 -10.96 7.80
CA GLU A 101 -4.77 -10.23 6.66
C GLU A 101 -4.20 -11.17 5.61
N LEU A 102 -4.32 -10.72 4.37
CA LEU A 102 -3.98 -11.50 3.19
C LEU A 102 -3.22 -10.62 2.19
N SER A 103 -2.05 -11.09 1.81
CA SER A 103 -1.25 -10.60 0.70
C SER A 103 -1.27 -11.61 -0.45
N ALA A 104 -0.62 -11.27 -1.56
CA ALA A 104 -0.44 -12.17 -2.69
C ALA A 104 0.38 -13.43 -2.31
N THR A 105 1.29 -13.31 -1.36
CA THR A 105 2.24 -14.38 -0.97
C THR A 105 2.06 -14.89 0.45
N GLU A 106 1.38 -14.14 1.31
CA GLU A 106 1.31 -14.43 2.74
C GLU A 106 -0.10 -14.23 3.31
N LEU A 107 -0.39 -14.96 4.38
CA LEU A 107 -1.59 -14.87 5.19
C LEU A 107 -1.15 -14.78 6.66
N TRP A 108 -1.69 -13.84 7.42
CA TRP A 108 -1.37 -13.74 8.84
C TRP A 108 -2.55 -13.28 9.71
N PHE A 109 -2.54 -13.69 10.96
CA PHE A 109 -3.47 -13.27 11.99
C PHE A 109 -2.82 -13.37 13.38
N THR A 110 -3.34 -12.62 14.34
CA THR A 110 -2.82 -12.62 15.71
C THR A 110 -3.79 -13.31 16.65
N VAL A 111 -3.27 -14.18 17.51
CA VAL A 111 -4.02 -14.83 18.60
C VAL A 111 -3.38 -14.41 19.92
N GLY A 112 -4.05 -13.53 20.67
CA GLY A 112 -3.49 -12.94 21.88
C GLY A 112 -2.23 -12.12 21.56
N VAL A 113 -1.07 -12.63 21.95
CA VAL A 113 0.26 -12.01 21.69
C VAL A 113 1.06 -12.74 20.61
N THR A 114 0.52 -13.82 20.03
CA THR A 114 1.23 -14.67 19.08
C THR A 114 0.75 -14.39 17.66
N GLU A 115 1.69 -14.04 16.78
CA GLU A 115 1.43 -13.90 15.35
C GLU A 115 1.57 -15.27 14.64
N TYR A 116 0.50 -15.66 13.97
CA TYR A 116 0.48 -16.80 13.07
C TYR A 116 0.65 -16.28 11.65
N ARG A 117 1.74 -16.69 11.00
CA ARG A 117 2.07 -16.27 9.63
C ARG A 117 2.27 -17.48 8.75
N TYR A 118 1.71 -17.41 7.55
CA TYR A 118 1.71 -18.48 6.56
C TYR A 118 2.12 -17.93 5.20
N GLN A 119 2.84 -18.75 4.43
CA GLN A 119 3.27 -18.46 3.06
C GLN A 119 2.49 -19.34 2.08
N PHE A 120 1.94 -18.77 1.01
CA PHE A 120 1.34 -19.55 -0.08
C PHE A 120 2.41 -20.29 -0.88
N LEU A 121 2.19 -21.58 -1.09
CA LEU A 121 3.09 -22.44 -1.89
C LEU A 121 2.64 -22.54 -3.35
N ASN A 122 1.40 -22.18 -3.64
CA ASN A 122 0.80 -22.31 -4.97
C ASN A 122 0.05 -21.03 -5.36
N ARG A 123 0.02 -20.73 -6.67
CA ARG A 123 -0.77 -19.62 -7.25
C ARG A 123 -2.26 -19.74 -6.98
N ASN A 124 -2.78 -20.97 -6.87
CA ASN A 124 -4.20 -21.23 -6.58
C ASN A 124 -4.58 -21.03 -5.10
N LYS A 125 -3.62 -20.62 -4.25
CA LYS A 125 -3.81 -20.38 -2.81
C LYS A 125 -4.50 -21.54 -2.08
N THR A 126 -4.18 -22.77 -2.47
CA THR A 126 -4.74 -24.01 -1.87
C THR A 126 -3.80 -24.70 -0.90
N GLU A 127 -2.53 -24.31 -0.90
CA GLU A 127 -1.50 -24.85 -0.01
C GLU A 127 -0.72 -23.70 0.63
N ILE A 128 -0.51 -23.79 1.94
CA ILE A 128 0.24 -22.81 2.73
C ILE A 128 1.25 -23.50 3.64
N ARG A 129 2.37 -22.84 3.91
CA ARG A 129 3.36 -23.27 4.91
C ARG A 129 3.39 -22.29 6.05
N GLN A 130 3.36 -22.79 7.28
CA GLN A 130 3.50 -21.95 8.46
C GLN A 130 4.94 -21.45 8.58
N LEU A 131 5.10 -20.13 8.75
CA LEU A 131 6.36 -19.44 9.03
C LEU A 131 6.50 -19.06 10.50
N SER A 132 5.37 -18.81 11.18
CA SER A 132 5.33 -18.48 12.60
C SER A 132 4.13 -19.15 13.29
N PRO A 133 4.31 -19.74 14.48
CA PRO A 133 5.58 -19.92 15.21
C PRO A 133 6.54 -20.92 14.55
N THR A 134 7.85 -20.71 14.68
CA THR A 134 8.91 -21.38 13.89
C THR A 134 9.22 -22.83 14.30
N HIS A 135 8.46 -23.41 15.24
CA HIS A 135 8.84 -24.66 15.89
C HIS A 135 8.75 -25.89 14.97
N TYR A 136 7.81 -25.91 14.01
CA TYR A 136 7.58 -27.09 13.19
C TYR A 136 7.18 -26.81 11.72
N ASN A 137 7.05 -25.55 11.31
CA ASN A 137 6.72 -25.11 9.93
C ASN A 137 5.78 -26.05 9.11
N PRO A 138 4.63 -26.48 9.66
CA PRO A 138 3.74 -27.41 8.99
C PRO A 138 3.15 -26.84 7.70
N THR A 139 2.78 -27.73 6.78
CA THR A 139 2.11 -27.38 5.52
C THR A 139 0.63 -27.71 5.64
N PHE A 140 -0.25 -26.78 5.30
CA PHE A 140 -1.70 -26.97 5.31
C PHE A 140 -2.26 -26.94 3.90
N VAL A 141 -3.33 -27.70 3.70
CA VAL A 141 -4.10 -27.75 2.45
C VAL A 141 -5.55 -27.34 2.72
N LEU A 142 -6.16 -26.64 1.77
CA LEU A 142 -7.54 -26.21 1.85
C LEU A 142 -8.49 -27.39 1.56
N SER A 143 -9.14 -27.92 2.60
CA SER A 143 -9.96 -29.13 2.55
C SER A 143 -11.45 -28.88 2.28
N GLY A 144 -11.93 -27.64 2.37
CA GLY A 144 -13.32 -27.32 2.07
C GLY A 144 -13.56 -25.82 2.01
N LYS A 145 -13.91 -25.30 0.82
CA LYS A 145 -14.25 -23.88 0.64
C LYS A 145 -15.61 -23.58 1.23
N HIS A 146 -15.71 -22.51 2.01
CA HIS A 146 -17.01 -22.04 2.47
C HIS A 146 -17.77 -21.47 1.27
N LYS A 147 -18.87 -22.11 0.87
CA LYS A 147 -19.86 -21.47 -0.01
C LYS A 147 -20.50 -20.36 0.83
N LYS A 148 -20.39 -19.11 0.38
CA LYS A 148 -21.13 -17.99 0.99
C LYS A 148 -22.61 -18.30 0.79
N ASP A 149 -23.26 -18.88 1.80
CA ASP A 149 -24.71 -19.02 1.80
C ASP A 149 -25.27 -17.61 1.86
N LEU A 150 -25.68 -17.11 0.70
CA LEU A 150 -26.48 -15.90 0.56
C LEU A 150 -27.78 -16.15 1.31
N ARG A 151 -27.89 -15.57 2.50
CA ARG A 151 -29.11 -15.57 3.30
C ARG A 151 -29.63 -14.15 3.43
#